data_AF-A0A376TIZ6-F1
#
_entry.id   AF-A0A376TIZ6-F1
#
_cell.length_a   1.000
_cell.length_b   1.000
_cell.length_c   1.000
_cell.angle_alpha   90.00
_cell.angle_beta   90.00
_cell.angle_gamma   90.00
#
_symmetry.space_group_name_H-M   'P 1'
#
loop_
_entity.id
_entity.type
_entity.pdbx_description
1 polymer ?
#
loop_
_entity_poly.entity_id
_entity_poly.type
_entity_poly.pdbx_seq_one_letter_code
_entity_poly.pdbx_strand_id
1 'polypeptide(L)'
;MARAEAAELEVDELKSQLADYQQALDVPAKRARSSITRRLLRLIVPKELCHLPDLTADCAAEWLETFQAKELEATEKMLSLEQKMSMAQTAHSQFEQAYQLVVAINGPLARNEAWDVARDYCAKGSISVTWQSRFNRADALK
;
A
#
# COMPACT_ATOMS: atom_id res chain seq x y z
N MET A 1 -34.64 -66.08 35.14
CA MET A 1 -34.87 -64.84 34.38
C MET A 1 -34.35 -63.64 35.16
N ALA A 2 -34.77 -63.41 36.42
CA ALA A 2 -34.29 -62.29 37.26
C ALA A 2 -32.75 -62.12 37.43
N ARG A 3 -31.96 -63.21 37.48
CA ARG A 3 -30.49 -63.11 37.62
C ARG A 3 -29.77 -62.68 36.33
N ALA A 4 -30.36 -62.99 35.17
CA ALA A 4 -29.82 -62.58 33.88
C ALA A 4 -30.14 -61.09 33.62
N GLU A 5 -31.36 -60.67 33.92
CA GLU A 5 -31.79 -59.28 33.84
C GLU A 5 -30.99 -58.36 34.78
N ALA A 6 -30.66 -58.82 36.00
CA ALA A 6 -29.80 -58.06 36.91
C ALA A 6 -28.36 -57.89 36.38
N ALA A 7 -27.79 -58.94 35.76
CA ALA A 7 -26.46 -58.88 35.17
C ALA A 7 -26.41 -57.99 33.91
N GLU A 8 -27.48 -57.97 33.12
CA GLU A 8 -27.61 -57.06 31.97
C GLU A 8 -27.68 -55.59 32.43
N LEU A 9 -28.42 -55.33 33.52
CA LEU A 9 -28.51 -53.99 34.14
C LEU A 9 -27.14 -53.49 34.64
N GLU A 10 -26.37 -54.35 35.32
CA GLU A 10 -25.02 -54.00 35.77
C GLU A 10 -24.07 -53.71 34.60
N VAL A 11 -24.16 -54.49 33.52
CA VAL A 11 -23.36 -54.27 32.32
C VAL A 11 -23.70 -52.95 31.63
N ASP A 12 -24.98 -52.59 31.57
CA ASP A 12 -25.40 -51.32 30.97
C ASP A 12 -25.03 -50.11 31.84
N GLU A 13 -25.05 -50.25 33.16
CA GLU A 13 -24.56 -49.22 34.08
C GLU A 13 -23.04 -49.01 33.93
N LEU A 14 -22.26 -50.09 33.80
CA LEU A 14 -20.82 -49.99 33.53
C LEU A 14 -20.51 -49.37 32.16
N LYS A 15 -21.29 -49.67 31.13
CA LYS A 15 -21.13 -49.02 29.81
C LYS A 15 -21.43 -47.53 29.89
N SER A 16 -22.47 -47.13 30.62
CA SER A 16 -22.81 -45.72 30.83
C SER A 16 -21.66 -45.00 31.52
N GLN A 17 -21.16 -45.55 32.63
CA GLN A 17 -20.03 -44.97 33.36
C GLN A 17 -18.78 -44.86 32.47
N LEU A 18 -18.46 -45.89 31.67
CA LEU A 18 -17.32 -45.86 30.77
C LEU A 18 -17.48 -44.77 29.68
N ALA A 19 -18.67 -44.61 29.13
CA ALA A 19 -18.97 -43.55 28.15
C ALA A 19 -18.80 -42.16 28.76
N ASP A 20 -19.26 -41.96 30.01
CA ASP A 20 -19.09 -40.70 30.73
C ASP A 20 -17.62 -40.40 31.02
N TYR A 21 -16.85 -41.42 31.44
CA TYR A 21 -15.39 -41.27 31.63
C TYR A 21 -14.67 -40.92 30.33
N GLN A 22 -15.04 -41.57 29.21
CA GLN A 22 -14.47 -41.27 27.90
C GLN A 22 -14.82 -39.85 27.45
N GLN A 23 -16.07 -39.43 27.62
CA GLN A 23 -16.49 -38.07 27.29
C GLN A 23 -15.76 -37.01 28.14
N ALA A 24 -15.60 -37.28 29.44
CA ALA A 24 -14.88 -36.39 30.36
C ALA A 24 -13.38 -36.26 30.00
N LEU A 25 -12.77 -37.25 29.37
CA LEU A 25 -11.37 -37.22 28.93
C LEU A 25 -11.21 -36.63 27.52
N ASP A 26 -12.05 -37.03 26.58
CA ASP A 26 -11.93 -36.68 25.16
C ASP A 26 -12.20 -35.20 24.91
N VAL A 27 -13.14 -34.62 25.64
CA VAL A 27 -13.52 -33.21 25.44
C VAL A 27 -12.39 -32.26 25.88
N PRO A 28 -11.78 -32.39 27.08
CA PRO A 28 -10.57 -31.66 27.44
C PRO A 28 -9.40 -31.93 26.49
N ALA A 29 -9.16 -33.18 26.08
CA ALA A 29 -8.07 -33.53 25.17
C ALA A 29 -8.22 -32.85 23.79
N LYS A 30 -9.44 -32.82 23.22
CA LYS A 30 -9.74 -32.12 21.96
C LYS A 30 -9.63 -30.60 22.11
N ARG A 31 -10.09 -30.03 23.23
CA ARG A 31 -9.90 -28.60 23.53
C ARG A 31 -8.43 -28.23 23.67
N ALA A 32 -7.63 -29.04 24.36
CA ALA A 32 -6.19 -28.82 24.52
C ALA A 32 -5.45 -28.94 23.18
N ARG A 33 -5.76 -29.95 22.37
CA ARG A 33 -5.14 -30.12 21.05
C ARG A 33 -5.45 -28.93 20.14
N SER A 34 -6.71 -28.53 20.05
CA SER A 34 -7.12 -27.40 19.20
C SER A 34 -6.51 -26.06 19.65
N SER A 35 -6.36 -25.83 20.97
CA SER A 35 -5.72 -24.61 21.47
C SER A 35 -4.22 -24.58 21.17
N ILE A 36 -3.53 -25.72 21.31
CA ILE A 36 -2.12 -25.86 20.95
C ILE A 36 -1.92 -25.64 19.45
N THR A 37 -2.70 -26.32 18.60
CA THR A 37 -2.64 -26.13 17.14
C THR A 37 -2.86 -24.66 16.76
N ARG A 38 -3.84 -24.00 17.38
CA ARG A 38 -4.10 -22.57 17.14
C ARG A 38 -2.95 -21.68 17.57
N ARG A 39 -2.32 -21.96 18.72
CA ARG A 39 -1.14 -21.20 19.19
C ARG A 39 0.05 -21.38 18.27
N LEU A 40 0.31 -22.62 17.82
CA LEU A 40 1.38 -22.91 16.86
C LEU A 40 1.15 -22.21 15.53
N LEU A 41 -0.08 -22.23 15.00
CA LEU A 41 -0.41 -21.53 13.76
C LEU A 41 -0.16 -20.01 13.87
N ARG A 42 -0.56 -19.39 14.99
CA ARG A 42 -0.31 -17.96 15.26
C ARG A 42 1.18 -17.61 15.36
N LEU A 43 2.06 -18.57 15.64
CA LEU A 43 3.50 -18.35 15.72
C LEU A 43 4.20 -18.65 14.38
N ILE A 44 3.82 -19.71 13.68
CA ILE A 44 4.48 -20.15 12.44
C ILE A 44 4.18 -19.18 11.29
N VAL A 45 2.92 -18.74 11.14
CA VAL A 45 2.54 -17.88 10.00
C VAL A 45 3.32 -16.55 9.98
N PRO A 46 3.45 -15.80 11.10
CA PRO A 46 4.30 -14.60 11.11
C PRO A 46 5.80 -14.91 10.97
N LYS A 47 6.29 -16.04 11.50
CA LYS A 47 7.71 -16.44 11.33
C LYS A 47 8.09 -16.62 9.86
N GLU A 48 7.25 -17.32 9.11
CA GLU A 48 7.44 -17.54 7.68
C GLU A 48 7.37 -16.21 6.90
N LEU A 49 6.40 -15.34 7.22
CA LEU A 49 6.26 -14.04 6.56
C LEU A 49 7.43 -13.08 6.87
N CYS A 50 7.87 -13.05 8.13
CA CYS A 50 8.92 -12.13 8.59
C CYS A 50 10.35 -12.69 8.45
N HIS A 51 10.52 -13.93 7.96
CA HIS A 51 11.83 -14.61 7.81
C HIS A 51 12.69 -14.60 9.09
N LEU A 52 12.05 -14.62 10.26
CA LEU A 52 12.70 -14.60 11.57
C LEU A 52 12.44 -15.93 12.29
N PRO A 53 13.35 -16.92 12.19
CA PRO A 53 13.12 -18.26 12.75
C PRO A 53 12.98 -18.26 14.28
N ASP A 54 13.53 -17.25 14.96
CA ASP A 54 13.57 -17.15 16.43
C ASP A 54 12.45 -16.28 17.05
N LEU A 55 11.37 -15.99 16.31
CA LEU A 55 10.27 -15.17 16.84
C LEU A 55 9.57 -15.86 18.04
N THR A 56 9.82 -15.40 19.25
CA THR A 56 9.11 -15.81 20.46
C THR A 56 7.87 -14.94 20.67
N ALA A 57 6.87 -15.41 21.43
CA ALA A 57 5.63 -14.67 21.67
C ALA A 57 5.87 -13.32 22.37
N ASP A 58 6.95 -13.20 23.13
CA ASP A 58 7.30 -12.00 23.89
C ASP A 58 7.96 -10.94 23.00
N CYS A 59 8.84 -11.34 22.07
CA CYS A 59 9.47 -10.43 21.11
C CYS A 59 8.54 -10.04 19.96
N ALA A 60 7.47 -10.80 19.69
CA ALA A 60 6.55 -10.51 18.59
C ALA A 60 5.89 -9.13 18.68
N ALA A 61 5.63 -8.63 19.89
CA ALA A 61 5.07 -7.30 20.10
C ALA A 61 6.04 -6.19 19.69
N GLU A 62 7.31 -6.30 20.10
CA GLU A 62 8.37 -5.36 19.73
C GLU A 62 8.63 -5.38 18.22
N TRP A 63 8.69 -6.58 17.62
CA TRP A 63 8.84 -6.70 16.17
C TRP A 63 7.67 -6.06 15.42
N LEU A 64 6.43 -6.27 15.86
CA LEU A 64 5.26 -5.61 15.27
C LEU A 64 5.39 -4.09 15.30
N GLU A 65 5.84 -3.51 16.41
CA GLU A 65 6.08 -2.08 16.52
C GLU A 65 7.16 -1.60 15.53
N THR A 66 8.28 -2.35 15.41
CA THR A 66 9.32 -2.01 14.43
C THR A 66 8.86 -2.14 12.98
N PHE A 67 8.00 -3.13 12.67
CA PHE A 67 7.44 -3.30 11.33
C PHE A 67 6.43 -2.18 11.02
N GLN A 68 5.56 -1.81 11.96
CA GLN A 68 4.65 -0.69 11.80
C GLN A 68 5.39 0.64 11.62
N ALA A 69 6.47 0.87 12.38
CA ALA A 69 7.31 2.05 12.21
C ALA A 69 7.95 2.09 10.81
N LYS A 70 8.44 0.95 10.31
CA LYS A 70 8.98 0.83 8.95
C LYS A 70 7.93 1.05 7.86
N GLU A 71 6.70 0.57 8.06
CA GLU A 71 5.58 0.80 7.14
C GLU A 71 5.20 2.28 7.08
N LEU A 72 5.13 2.96 8.23
CA LEU A 72 4.89 4.40 8.29
C LEU A 72 6.01 5.18 7.60
N GLU A 73 7.27 4.85 7.89
CA GLU A 73 8.40 5.49 7.23
C GLU A 73 8.39 5.30 5.70
N ALA A 74 8.02 4.10 5.23
CA ALA A 74 7.92 3.82 3.80
C ALA A 74 6.77 4.59 3.13
N THR A 75 5.62 4.72 3.80
CA THR A 75 4.47 5.47 3.29
C THR A 75 4.72 6.98 3.27
N GLU A 76 5.39 7.53 4.29
CA GLU A 76 5.83 8.94 4.29
C GLU A 76 6.81 9.24 3.15
N LYS A 77 7.81 8.37 2.95
CA LYS A 77 8.74 8.48 1.83
C LYS A 77 8.01 8.42 0.49
N MET A 78 7.09 7.48 0.32
CA MET A 78 6.27 7.34 -0.89
C MET A 78 5.46 8.62 -1.16
N LEU A 79 4.72 9.12 -0.17
CA LEU A 79 3.93 10.35 -0.28
C LEU A 79 4.81 11.56 -0.68
N SER A 80 5.99 11.68 -0.08
CA SER A 80 6.93 12.76 -0.40
C SER A 80 7.43 12.70 -1.86
N LEU A 81 7.62 11.49 -2.39
CA LEU A 81 8.03 11.26 -3.77
C LEU A 81 6.88 11.52 -4.74
N GLU A 82 5.66 11.09 -4.40
CA GLU A 82 4.46 11.37 -5.19
C GLU A 82 4.21 12.87 -5.33
N GLN A 83 4.36 13.63 -4.24
CA GLN A 83 4.22 15.08 -4.29
C GLN A 83 5.25 15.70 -5.24
N LYS A 84 6.53 15.30 -5.14
CA LYS A 84 7.58 15.76 -6.05
C LYS A 84 7.31 15.38 -7.50
N MET A 85 6.79 14.17 -7.73
CA MET A 85 6.45 13.67 -9.07
C MET A 85 5.28 14.44 -9.67
N SER A 86 4.22 14.70 -8.90
CA SER A 86 3.07 15.50 -9.32
C SER A 86 3.48 16.93 -9.69
N MET A 87 4.32 17.57 -8.87
CA MET A 87 4.88 18.89 -9.18
C MET A 87 5.76 18.85 -10.44
N ALA A 88 6.62 17.84 -10.58
CA ALA A 88 7.48 17.68 -11.75
C ALA A 88 6.65 17.43 -13.04
N GLN A 89 5.59 16.63 -12.97
CA GLN A 89 4.67 16.37 -14.07
C GLN A 89 3.90 17.63 -14.47
N THR A 90 3.42 18.40 -13.49
CA THR A 90 2.75 19.67 -13.75
C THR A 90 3.70 20.67 -14.40
N ALA A 91 4.93 20.79 -13.88
CA ALA A 91 5.96 21.65 -14.46
C ALA A 91 6.35 21.20 -15.88
N HIS A 92 6.44 19.89 -16.12
CA HIS A 92 6.73 19.34 -17.45
C HIS A 92 5.62 19.65 -18.45
N SER A 93 4.35 19.48 -18.04
CA SER A 93 3.18 19.81 -18.87
C SER A 93 3.15 21.30 -19.22
N GLN A 94 3.39 22.17 -18.23
CA GLN A 94 3.46 23.63 -18.46
C GLN A 94 4.62 24.00 -19.38
N PHE A 95 5.80 23.39 -19.20
CA PHE A 95 6.94 23.60 -20.08
C PHE A 95 6.63 23.18 -21.52
N GLU A 96 5.98 22.04 -21.71
CA GLU A 96 5.65 21.53 -23.04
C GLU A 96 4.61 22.40 -23.74
N GLN A 97 3.59 22.88 -23.02
CA GLN A 97 2.61 23.85 -23.54
C GLN A 97 3.30 25.16 -23.96
N ALA A 98 4.19 25.69 -23.13
CA ALA A 98 4.95 26.90 -23.45
C ALA A 98 5.88 26.68 -24.65
N TYR A 99 6.55 25.52 -24.72
CA TYR A 99 7.42 25.15 -25.84
C TYR A 99 6.65 25.09 -27.17
N GLN A 100 5.48 24.46 -27.19
CA GLN A 100 4.61 24.41 -28.37
C GLN A 100 4.20 25.81 -28.85
N LEU A 101 3.89 26.74 -27.94
CA LEU A 101 3.59 28.13 -28.30
C LEU A 101 4.78 28.84 -28.93
N VAL A 102 5.99 28.65 -28.38
CA VAL A 102 7.21 29.30 -28.87
C VAL A 102 7.60 28.74 -30.25
N VAL A 103 7.43 27.43 -30.47
CA VAL A 103 7.61 26.79 -31.78
C VAL A 103 6.58 27.29 -32.80
N ALA A 104 5.32 27.47 -32.40
CA ALA A 104 4.29 28.02 -33.28
C ALA A 104 4.58 29.47 -33.71
N ILE A 105 5.20 30.29 -32.85
CA ILE A 105 5.52 31.69 -33.13
C ILE A 105 6.81 31.86 -33.94
N ASN A 106 7.85 31.05 -33.68
CA ASN A 106 9.20 31.25 -34.24
C ASN A 106 9.63 30.18 -35.28
N GLY A 107 8.86 29.10 -35.47
CA GLY A 107 9.26 27.96 -36.30
C GLY A 107 9.93 26.84 -35.49
N PRO A 108 10.50 25.78 -36.10
CA PRO A 108 11.10 24.66 -35.37
C PRO A 108 12.39 25.08 -34.64
N LEU A 109 12.44 24.86 -33.32
CA LEU A 109 13.53 25.26 -32.42
C LEU A 109 13.99 24.05 -31.60
N ALA A 110 15.26 23.98 -31.26
CA ALA A 110 15.74 22.97 -30.32
C ALA A 110 15.27 23.31 -28.88
N ARG A 111 14.93 22.27 -28.08
CA ARG A 111 14.33 22.41 -26.73
C ARG A 111 15.21 23.22 -25.75
N ASN A 112 16.52 23.19 -25.97
CA ASN A 112 17.54 23.95 -25.23
C ASN A 112 17.54 25.45 -25.57
N GLU A 113 17.18 25.84 -26.79
CA GLU A 113 17.17 27.24 -27.24
C GLU A 113 15.82 27.92 -27.01
N ALA A 114 14.74 27.13 -26.87
CA ALA A 114 13.39 27.64 -26.72
C ALA A 114 13.20 28.56 -25.50
N TRP A 115 13.94 28.34 -24.42
CA TRP A 115 13.86 29.18 -23.22
C TRP A 115 14.43 30.59 -23.43
N ASP A 116 15.59 30.68 -24.09
CA ASP A 116 16.23 31.96 -24.37
C ASP A 116 15.41 32.77 -25.39
N VAL A 117 14.87 32.07 -26.39
CA VAL A 117 13.95 32.64 -27.39
C VAL A 117 12.66 33.14 -26.73
N ALA A 118 12.00 32.33 -25.90
CA ALA A 118 10.76 32.73 -25.20
C ALA A 118 10.97 33.96 -24.30
N ARG A 119 12.12 34.03 -23.63
CA ARG A 119 12.49 35.17 -22.78
C ARG A 119 12.73 36.43 -23.61
N ASP A 120 13.39 36.31 -24.75
CA ASP A 120 13.63 37.43 -25.68
C ASP A 120 12.30 37.94 -26.28
N TYR A 121 11.36 37.05 -26.61
CA TYR A 121 10.00 37.43 -27.01
C TYR A 121 9.20 38.10 -25.89
N CYS A 122 9.29 37.59 -24.65
CA CYS A 122 8.62 38.21 -23.50
C CYS A 122 9.21 39.61 -23.21
N ALA A 123 10.53 39.77 -23.31
CA ALA A 123 11.20 41.05 -23.17
C ALA A 123 10.82 42.03 -24.30
N LYS A 124 10.83 41.58 -25.56
CA LYS A 124 10.39 42.36 -26.72
C LYS A 124 8.91 42.74 -26.64
N GLY A 125 8.04 41.81 -26.21
CA GLY A 125 6.62 42.04 -25.96
C GLY A 125 6.35 43.07 -24.86
N SER A 126 7.16 43.06 -23.80
CA SER A 126 7.07 44.03 -22.71
C SER A 126 7.60 45.42 -23.09
N ILE A 127 8.51 45.52 -24.07
CA ILE A 127 9.00 46.78 -24.67
C ILE A 127 8.04 47.26 -25.79
N SER A 128 7.13 46.39 -26.20
CA SER A 128 6.23 46.54 -27.35
C SER A 128 4.83 47.04 -26.96
N VAL A 129 4.74 48.21 -26.35
CA VAL A 129 3.53 49.03 -26.56
C VAL A 129 3.53 49.62 -27.99
N THR A 130 4.68 49.55 -28.67
CA THR A 130 4.92 50.07 -30.03
C THR A 130 4.69 49.06 -31.16
N TRP A 131 4.70 47.73 -30.94
CA TRP A 131 4.39 46.79 -32.02
C TRP A 131 2.90 46.62 -32.29
N GLN A 132 2.02 46.84 -31.30
CA GLN A 132 0.57 46.85 -31.53
C GLN A 132 0.20 47.88 -32.61
N SER A 133 0.89 49.04 -32.62
CA SER A 133 0.70 50.12 -33.59
C SER A 133 1.26 49.80 -34.98
N ARG A 134 2.25 48.91 -35.09
CA ARG A 134 2.82 48.45 -36.37
C ARG A 134 2.06 47.26 -36.94
N PHE A 135 1.58 46.36 -36.10
CA PHE A 135 0.74 45.22 -36.50
C PHE A 135 -0.61 45.71 -37.05
N ASN A 136 -1.29 46.63 -36.35
CA ASN A 136 -2.53 47.23 -36.85
C ASN A 136 -2.36 48.05 -38.15
N ARG A 137 -1.17 48.60 -38.41
CA ARG A 137 -0.90 49.38 -39.65
C ARG A 137 -0.57 48.48 -40.85
N ALA A 138 -0.02 47.29 -40.61
CA ALA A 138 0.25 46.30 -41.65
C ALA A 138 -1.02 45.56 -42.09
N ASP A 139 -1.97 45.32 -41.18
CA ASP A 139 -3.27 44.74 -41.53
C ASP A 139 -4.23 45.73 -42.22
N ALA A 140 -4.02 47.04 -42.09
CA ALA A 140 -4.82 48.08 -42.76
C ALA A 140 -4.44 48.34 -44.24
N LEU A 141 -3.46 47.60 -44.79
CA LEU A 141 -3.01 47.70 -46.19
C LEU A 141 -3.37 46.45 -47.02
N LYS A 142 -4.28 45.61 -46.53
CA LYS A 142 -5.00 44.60 -47.32
C LYS A 142 -6.43 45.08 -47.57
#